data_AF-A0A8J6PPV2-F1
#
_entry.id   AF-A0A8J6PPV2-F1
#
_cell.length_a   1.000
_cell.length_b   1.000
_cell.length_c   1.000
_cell.angle_alpha   90.00
_cell.angle_beta   90.00
_cell.angle_gamma   90.00
#
_symmetry.space_group_name_H-M   'P 1'
#
loop_
_entity.id
_entity.type
_entity.pdbx_description
1 polymer ?
#
loop_
_entity_poly.entity_id
_entity_poly.type
_entity_poly.pdbx_seq_one_letter_code
_entity_poly.pdbx_strand_id
1 'polypeptide(L)' 'MTDAQLAQRGTGLLRTFNDAGVLAAADVHVASRLAKLAGENSSEVHLAT' A
#
# COMPACT_ATOMS: atom_id res chain seq x y z
N MET A 1 -7.69 20.10 5.20
CA MET A 1 -7.99 19.43 3.92
C MET A 1 -7.38 18.05 4.04
N THR A 2 -8.18 16.98 4.06
CA THR A 2 -7.65 15.62 4.14
C THR A 2 -7.06 15.28 2.78
N ASP A 3 -5.76 15.06 2.71
CA ASP A 3 -5.13 14.64 1.46
C ASP A 3 -5.62 13.22 1.12
N ALA A 4 -6.53 13.13 0.15
CA ALA A 4 -7.14 11.86 -0.25
C ALA A 4 -6.15 10.92 -0.96
N GLN A 5 -4.95 11.41 -1.31
CA GLN A 5 -3.94 10.64 -2.01
C GLN A 5 -3.05 9.84 -1.06
N LEU A 6 -2.94 10.26 0.21
CA LEU A 6 -2.17 9.55 1.22
C LEU A 6 -2.99 8.45 1.90
N ALA A 7 -2.48 7.22 1.83
CA ALA A 7 -3.04 6.07 2.50
C ALA A 7 -2.96 6.26 4.02
N GLN A 8 -4.11 6.25 4.69
CA GLN A 8 -4.17 6.32 6.15
C GLN A 8 -3.64 5.05 6.83
N ARG A 9 -3.62 3.94 6.09
CA ARG A 9 -3.16 2.62 6.57
C ARG A 9 -2.32 1.97 5.48
N GLY A 10 -1.07 1.71 5.81
CA GLY A 10 -0.04 1.13 4.95
C GLY A 10 1.29 1.26 5.67
N THR A 11 2.14 0.23 5.60
CA THR A 11 3.46 0.20 6.22
C THR A 11 4.49 -0.31 5.22
N GLY A 12 5.78 -0.16 5.54
CA GLY A 12 6.86 -0.64 4.69
C GLY A 12 6.83 -0.01 3.29
N LEU A 13 7.11 -0.83 2.27
CA LEU A 13 7.29 -0.35 0.90
C LEU A 13 6.04 0.32 0.33
N LEU A 14 4.84 -0.22 0.55
CA LEU A 14 3.60 0.40 0.07
C LEU A 14 3.43 1.84 0.58
N ARG A 15 3.83 2.11 1.82
CA ARG A 15 3.81 3.46 2.39
C ARG A 15 4.84 4.36 1.73
N THR A 16 6.07 3.87 1.55
CA THR A 16 7.15 4.62 0.89
C THR A 16 6.75 5.05 -0.52
N PHE A 17 6.18 4.15 -1.32
CA PHE A 17 5.77 4.47 -2.69
C PHE A 17 4.51 5.35 -2.75
N ASN A 18 3.62 5.28 -1.76
CA ASN A 18 2.48 6.19 -1.66
C ASN A 18 2.89 7.60 -1.23
N ASP A 19 3.78 7.73 -0.25
CA ASP A 19 4.34 9.04 0.15
C ASP A 19 5.12 9.70 -1.01
N ALA A 20 5.74 8.89 -1.89
CA ALA A 20 6.39 9.36 -3.12
C ALA A 20 5.42 9.67 -4.28
N GLY A 21 4.12 9.44 -4.11
CA GLY A 21 3.10 9.67 -5.14
C GLY A 21 3.08 8.65 -6.30
N VAL A 22 3.84 7.55 -6.19
CA VAL A 22 3.87 6.47 -7.19
C VAL A 22 2.63 5.59 -7.07
N LEU A 23 2.19 5.32 -5.83
CA LEU A 23 0.96 4.58 -5.55
C LEU A 23 -0.12 5.54 -5.04
N ALA A 24 -1.36 5.33 -5.49
CA ALA A 24 -2.52 5.97 -4.88
C ALA A 24 -2.91 5.28 -3.57
N ALA A 25 -3.67 5.98 -2.72
CA ALA A 25 -4.22 5.40 -1.49
C ALA A 25 -5.06 4.12 -1.76
N ALA A 26 -5.70 4.04 -2.91
CA ALA A 26 -6.46 2.87 -3.34
C ALA A 26 -5.56 1.66 -3.60
N ASP A 27 -4.40 1.83 -4.24
CA ASP A 27 -3.46 0.75 -4.53
C ASP A 27 -2.92 0.15 -3.23
N VAL A 28 -2.55 1.00 -2.27
CA VAL A 28 -2.12 0.56 -0.93
C VAL A 28 -3.23 -0.23 -0.23
N HIS A 29 -4.48 0.20 -0.35
CA HIS A 29 -5.63 -0.51 0.23
C HIS A 29 -5.80 -1.90 -0.39
N VAL A 30 -5.77 -1.98 -1.72
CA VAL A 30 -5.97 -3.23 -2.45
C VAL A 30 -4.84 -4.21 -2.16
N ALA A 31 -3.58 -3.78 -2.27
CA ALA A 31 -2.42 -4.62 -2.00
C ALA A 31 -2.42 -5.15 -0.55
N SER A 32 -2.68 -4.28 0.44
CA SER A 32 -2.76 -4.69 1.85
C SER A 32 -3.88 -5.69 2.12
N ARG A 33 -5.04 -5.51 1.49
CA ARG A 33 -6.18 -6.42 1.62
C ARG A 33 -5.90 -7.77 0.97
N LEU A 34 -5.32 -7.75 -0.22
CA LEU A 34 -5.00 -8.95 -0.99
C LEU A 34 -3.93 -9.79 -0.28
N ALA A 35 -2.87 -9.16 0.20
CA ALA A 35 -1.84 -9.80 1.01
C ALA A 35 -2.43 -10.47 2.26
N LYS A 36 -3.28 -9.77 2.99
CA LYS A 36 -3.96 -10.33 4.17
C LYS A 36 -4.84 -11.53 3.82
N LEU A 37 -5.55 -11.48 2.70
CA LEU A 37 -6.37 -12.60 2.23
C LEU A 37 -5.50 -13.81 1.82
N ALA A 38 -4.35 -13.57 1.23
CA ALA A 38 -3.38 -14.60 0.85
C ALA A 38 -2.54 -15.12 2.04
N GLY A 39 -2.57 -14.46 3.20
CA GLY A 39 -1.69 -14.76 4.32
C GLY A 39 -0.23 -14.33 4.10
N GLU A 40 0.01 -13.45 3.12
CA GLU A 40 1.34 -12.99 2.73
C GLU A 40 1.79 -11.81 3.60
N ASN A 41 3.05 -11.82 4.04
CA ASN A 41 3.62 -10.80 4.93
C ASN A 41 4.91 -10.16 4.39
N SER A 42 5.46 -10.66 3.28
CA SER A 42 6.63 -10.10 2.62
C SER A 42 6.27 -8.77 1.95
N SER A 43 6.96 -7.71 2.36
CA SER A 43 6.76 -6.37 1.79
C SER A 43 7.08 -6.29 0.31
N GLU A 44 8.01 -7.13 -0.18
CA GLU A 44 8.35 -7.20 -1.60
C GLU A 44 7.21 -7.83 -2.40
N VAL A 45 6.55 -8.86 -1.86
CA VAL A 45 5.39 -9.49 -2.50
C VAL A 45 4.19 -8.56 -2.50
N HIS A 46 4.01 -7.76 -1.45
CA HIS A 46 2.95 -6.75 -1.41
C HIS A 46 3.11 -5.68 -2.49
N LEU A 47 4.35 -5.39 -2.91
CA LEU A 47 4.68 -4.39 -3.95
C LEU A 47 4.82 -5.03 -5.35
N ALA A 48 4.71 -6.35 -5.49
CA ALA A 48 4.98 -7.02 -6.75
C ALA A 48 4.25 -6.35 -7.93
N THR A 49 5.02 -6.08 -9.00
CA THR A 49 4.62 -5.30 -10.18
C THR A 49 3.59 -6.03 -11.04
#